data_AF-A0AAI9BAF0-F1
#
_entry.id   AF-A0AAI9BAF0-F1
#
_cell.length_a   1.000
_cell.length_b   1.000
_cell.length_c   1.000
_cell.angle_alpha   90.00
_cell.angle_beta   90.00
_cell.angle_gamma   90.00
#
_symmetry.space_group_name_H-M   'P 1'
#
loop_
_entity.id
_entity.type
_entity.pdbx_description
1 polymer ?
#
loop_
_entity_poly.entity_id
_entity_poly.type
_entity_poly.pdbx_seq_one_letter_code
_entity_poly.pdbx_strand_id
1 'polypeptide(L)' 'EDKIYDVSYYKEHQDEAQKISDKCKAGEITNNNCKNANEALYDIKRKEIINQMLGQSYKEKEEHKKKVNELMERLQ' A
#
# COMPACT_ATOMS: atom_id res chain seq x y z
N GLU A 1 -1.36 31.65 6.72
CA GLU A 1 -0.89 30.28 6.99
C GLU A 1 -1.66 29.33 6.10
N ASP A 2 -1.00 28.33 5.52
CA ASP A 2 -1.68 27.29 4.74
C ASP A 2 -2.51 26.40 5.66
N LYS A 3 -3.69 26.00 5.19
CA LYS A 3 -4.54 25.04 5.92
C LYS A 3 -3.79 23.72 6.14
N ILE A 4 -3.84 23.21 7.37
CA ILE A 4 -3.33 21.88 7.69
C ILE A 4 -4.43 20.86 7.44
N TYR A 5 -4.15 19.88 6.58
CA TYR A 5 -5.03 18.75 6.30
C TYR A 5 -4.53 17.52 7.05
N ASP A 6 -5.47 16.67 7.46
CA ASP A 6 -5.15 15.44 8.16
C ASP A 6 -4.73 14.31 7.21
N VAL A 7 -4.34 13.17 7.80
CA VAL A 7 -3.92 11.98 7.04
C VAL A 7 -5.06 11.41 6.20
N SER A 8 -6.31 11.47 6.69
CA SER A 8 -7.48 10.90 5.99
C SER A 8 -7.75 11.63 4.69
N TYR A 9 -7.68 12.96 4.70
CA TYR A 9 -7.75 13.79 3.50
C TYR A 9 -6.71 13.35 2.47
N TYR A 10 -5.44 13.23 2.87
CA TYR A 10 -4.39 12.81 1.94
C TYR A 10 -4.50 11.36 1.45
N LYS A 11 -5.15 10.48 2.20
CA LYS A 11 -5.48 9.12 1.74
C LYS A 11 -6.52 9.14 0.61
N GLU A 12 -7.48 10.06 0.68
CA GLU A 12 -8.51 10.27 -0.35
C GLU A 12 -7.98 11.06 -1.55
N HIS A 13 -6.97 11.91 -1.33
CA HIS A 13 -6.37 12.80 -2.33
C HIS A 13 -4.89 12.47 -2.57
N GLN A 14 -4.61 11.29 -3.12
CA GLN A 14 -3.24 10.75 -3.25
C GLN A 14 -2.31 11.64 -4.10
N ASP A 15 -2.82 12.23 -5.19
CA ASP A 15 -2.03 13.15 -6.04
C ASP A 15 -1.58 14.39 -5.26
N GLU A 16 -2.45 14.90 -4.39
CA GLU A 16 -2.11 16.03 -3.54
C GLU A 16 -1.14 15.63 -2.44
N ALA A 17 -1.30 14.44 -1.85
CA ALA A 17 -0.34 13.89 -0.90
C ALA A 17 1.05 13.75 -1.53
N GLN A 18 1.13 13.28 -2.78
CA GLN A 18 2.39 13.17 -3.53
C GLN A 18 3.01 14.54 -3.77
N LYS A 19 2.22 15.52 -4.22
CA LYS A 19 2.70 16.90 -4.43
C LYS A 19 3.24 17.53 -3.15
N ILE A 20 2.54 17.37 -2.03
CA ILE A 20 2.98 17.87 -0.72
C ILE A 20 4.26 17.15 -0.29
N SER A 21 4.32 15.82 -0.41
CA SER A 21 5.53 15.04 -0.10
C SER A 21 6.75 15.54 -0.88
N ASP A 22 6.59 15.84 -2.17
CA ASP A 22 7.70 16.31 -2.99
C ASP A 22 8.16 17.72 -2.60
N LYS A 23 7.24 18.62 -2.27
CA LYS A 23 7.58 19.92 -1.69
C LYS A 23 8.30 19.79 -0.34
N CYS A 24 7.95 18.80 0.47
CA CYS A 24 8.66 18.53 1.73
C CYS A 24 10.10 18.07 1.49
N LYS A 25 10.33 17.19 0.50
CA LYS A 25 11.69 16.76 0.11
C LYS A 25 12.54 17.91 -0.43
N ALA A 26 11.89 18.86 -1.12
CA ALA A 26 12.53 20.07 -1.61
C ALA A 26 12.78 21.12 -0.50
N GLY A 27 12.22 20.93 0.70
CA GLY A 27 12.32 21.89 1.80
C GLY A 27 11.44 23.13 1.65
N GLU A 28 10.54 23.16 0.66
CA GLU A 28 9.63 24.29 0.40
C GLU A 28 8.54 24.41 1.48
N ILE A 29 8.16 23.27 2.07
CA ILE A 29 7.22 23.19 3.18
C ILE A 29 7.80 22.28 4.26
N THR A 30 7.58 22.65 5.52
CA THR A 30 8.09 21.90 6.70
C THR A 30 7.04 21.77 7.80
N ASN A 31 5.79 22.12 7.49
CA ASN A 31 4.69 22.09 8.45
C ASN A 31 4.05 20.70 8.56
N ASN A 32 2.95 20.60 9.33
CA ASN A 32 2.28 19.33 9.59
C ASN A 32 1.73 18.63 8.32
N ASN A 33 1.52 19.34 7.21
CA ASN A 33 1.14 18.70 5.94
C ASN A 33 2.23 17.73 5.46
N CYS A 34 3.51 17.99 5.76
CA CYS A 34 4.58 17.05 5.43
C CYS A 34 4.44 15.72 6.14
N LYS A 35 4.18 15.75 7.44
CA LYS A 35 3.97 14.53 8.21
C LYS A 35 2.74 13.79 7.69
N ASN A 36 1.63 14.52 7.55
CA ASN A 36 0.34 13.92 7.22
C ASN A 36 0.29 13.31 5.82
N ALA A 37 0.86 14.00 4.82
CA ALA A 37 0.95 13.48 3.45
C ALA A 37 1.88 12.26 3.35
N ASN A 38 3.05 12.30 4.00
CA ASN A 38 3.98 11.17 3.98
C ASN A 38 3.42 9.94 4.70
N GLU A 39 2.69 10.13 5.81
CA GLU A 39 2.00 9.06 6.52
C GLU A 39 0.89 8.43 5.66
N ALA A 40 0.10 9.25 4.96
CA ALA A 40 -0.91 8.76 4.03
C ALA A 40 -0.31 7.89 2.91
N LEU A 41 0.74 8.38 2.24
CA LEU A 41 1.44 7.65 1.18
C LEU A 41 2.07 6.35 1.69
N TYR A 42 2.64 6.36 2.89
CA TYR A 42 3.19 5.16 3.52
C TYR A 42 2.10 4.11 3.75
N ASP A 43 0.96 4.50 4.32
CA ASP A 43 -0.15 3.60 4.59
C ASP A 43 -0.73 2.98 3.32
N ILE A 44 -0.87 3.78 2.25
CA ILE A 44 -1.31 3.31 0.94
C ILE A 44 -0.36 2.23 0.42
N LYS A 45 0.94 2.54 0.34
CA LYS A 45 1.96 1.62 -0.16
C LYS A 45 2.04 0.34 0.67
N ARG A 46 1.95 0.46 2.00
CA ARG A 46 1.93 -0.69 2.91
C ARG A 46 0.73 -1.59 2.62
N LYS A 47 -0.46 -1.03 2.41
CA LYS A 47 -1.68 -1.78 2.08
C LYS A 47 -1.54 -2.51 0.75
N GLU A 48 -0.97 -1.88 -0.27
CA GLU A 48 -0.70 -2.50 -1.57
C GLU A 48 0.23 -3.71 -1.44
N ILE A 49 1.33 -3.58 -0.71
CA ILE A 49 2.28 -4.67 -0.46
C ILE A 49 1.61 -5.84 0.25
N ILE A 50 0.82 -5.56 1.30
CA ILE A 50 0.10 -6.61 2.04
C ILE A 50 -0.89 -7.33 1.13
N ASN A 51 -1.66 -6.59 0.32
CA ASN A 51 -2.60 -7.19 -0.62
C ASN A 51 -1.90 -8.05 -1.66
N GLN A 52 -0.74 -7.62 -2.15
CA GLN A 52 0.08 -8.40 -3.08
C GLN A 52 0.57 -9.71 -2.45
N MET A 53 1.10 -9.65 -1.23
CA MET A 53 1.57 -10.83 -0.49
C MET A 53 0.45 -11.83 -0.20
N LEU A 54 -0.70 -11.34 0.26
CA LEU A 54 -1.87 -12.18 0.49
C LEU A 54 -2.32 -12.84 -0.82
N GLY A 55 -2.39 -12.08 -1.92
CA GLY A 55 -2.71 -12.60 -3.24
C GLY A 55 -1.76 -13.70 -3.72
N GLN A 56 -0.45 -13.57 -3.44
CA GLN A 56 0.54 -14.61 -3.73
C GLN A 56 0.30 -15.87 -2.88
N SER A 57 0.07 -15.71 -1.57
CA SER A 57 -0.20 -16.84 -0.68
C SER A 57 -1.43 -17.64 -1.11
N TYR A 58 -2.49 -16.98 -1.58
CA TYR A 58 -3.67 -17.67 -2.11
C TYR A 58 -3.36 -18.50 -3.36
N LYS A 59 -2.53 -17.98 -4.27
CA LYS A 59 -2.10 -18.71 -5.48
C LYS A 59 -1.28 -19.95 -5.13
N GLU A 60 -0.37 -19.84 -4.16
CA GLU A 60 0.45 -20.96 -3.69
C GLU A 60 -0.40 -22.07 -3.06
N LYS A 61 -1.40 -21.71 -2.26
CA LYS A 61 -2.35 -22.68 -1.67
C LYS A 61 -3.15 -23.42 -2.75
N GLU A 62 -3.64 -22.70 -3.74
CA GLU A 62 -4.37 -23.30 -4.88
C GLU A 62 -3.46 -24.23 -5.69
N GLU A 63 -2.21 -23.85 -5.95
CA GLU A 63 -1.25 -24.70 -6.64
C GLU A 63 -0.90 -25.95 -5.84
N HIS A 64 -0.69 -25.83 -4.52
CA HIS A 64 -0.46 -26.96 -3.64
C HIS A 64 -1.65 -27.93 -3.65
N LYS A 65 -2.88 -27.42 -3.59
CA LYS A 65 -4.10 -28.23 -3.66
C LYS A 65 -4.17 -29.02 -4.96
N LYS A 66 -3.83 -28.41 -6.11
CA LYS A 66 -3.77 -29.10 -7.40
C LYS A 66 -2.74 -30.24 -7.39
N LYS A 67 -1.53 -29.97 -6.90
CA LYS A 67 -0.46 -31.00 -6.79
C LYS A 67 -0.87 -32.17 -5.91
N VAL A 68 -1.55 -31.90 -4.78
CA VAL A 68 -2.07 -32.95 -3.91
C VAL A 68 -3.12 -33.79 -4.63
N ASN A 69 -4.06 -33.16 -5.35
CA ASN A 69 -5.08 -33.89 -6.10
C ASN A 69 -4.45 -34.78 -7.20
N GLU A 70 -3.52 -34.25 -7.98
CA GLU A 70 -2.79 -35.01 -8.99
C GLU A 70 -2.04 -36.21 -8.40
N LEU A 71 -1.45 -36.04 -7.21
CA LEU A 71 -0.78 -37.14 -6.50
C LEU A 71 -1.79 -38.21 -6.08
N MET A 72 -2.95 -37.82 -5.57
CA MET A 72 -4.01 -38.75 -5.16
C MET A 72 -4.55 -39.54 -6.36
N GLU A 73 -4.72 -38.90 -7.52
CA GLU A 73 -5.15 -39.57 -8.75
C GLU A 73 -4.13 -40.62 -9.24
N ARG A 74 -2.82 -40.38 -9.07
CA ARG A 74 -1.77 -41.35 -9.45
C ARG A 74 -1.68 -42.58 -8.55
N LEU A 75 -2.27 -42.51 -7.36
CA LEU A 75 -2.28 -43.60 -6.38
C LEU A 75 -3.54 -44.48 -6.50
N GLN A 76 -4.46 -44.15 -7.40
CA GLN A 76 -5.66 -44.93 -7.74
C GLN A 76 -5.37 -45.90 -8.88
#